data_AF-A0AAU3VA48-F1
#
_entry.id   AF-A0AAU3VA48-F1
#
_cell.length_a   1.000
_cell.length_b   1.000
_cell.length_c   1.000
_cell.angle_alpha   90.00
_cell.angle_beta   90.00
_cell.angle_gamma   90.00
#
_symmetry.space_group_name_H-M   'P 1'
#
loop_
_entity.id
_entity.type
_entity.pdbx_description
1 polymer ?
#
loop_
_entity_poly.entity_id
_entity_poly.type
_entity_poly.pdbx_seq_one_letter_code
_entity_poly.pdbx_strand_id
1 'polypeptide(L)'
;MQASRVPATLEHADALDVPAEAGHEVLGRFPAPRTGPVALAGYRMRFFVAPGSAEELPGLLDWLEWSGIPLDLVPLCGREAAYDDGAQAWLRPPVPDGGRHAGAPFSLPAMTLGTQPNPAADGRSGGTVGLTALVSALATACHRVRLRVARTDQPCAFSYASRICAGTRPRSLTS
;
A
#
# COMPACT_ATOMS: atom_id res chain seq x y z
N MET A 1 10.72 -24.78 5.53
CA MET A 1 10.25 -23.44 5.13
C MET A 1 11.01 -22.43 5.97
N GLN A 2 12.00 -21.76 5.39
CA GLN A 2 12.93 -20.92 6.14
C GLN A 2 12.28 -19.53 6.31
N ALA A 3 11.94 -19.17 7.55
CA ALA A 3 11.46 -17.84 7.88
C ALA A 3 12.52 -16.83 7.45
N SER A 4 12.24 -16.03 6.43
CA SER A 4 13.17 -15.00 5.99
C SER A 4 13.12 -13.88 7.03
N ARG A 5 14.13 -13.85 7.90
CA ARG A 5 14.25 -12.83 8.95
C ARG A 5 14.44 -11.46 8.27
N VAL A 6 13.74 -10.44 8.76
CA VAL A 6 13.98 -9.06 8.34
C VAL A 6 15.45 -8.72 8.62
N PRO A 7 16.22 -8.23 7.63
CA PRO A 7 17.63 -7.91 7.83
C PRO A 7 17.78 -6.79 8.86
N ALA A 8 18.86 -6.81 9.64
CA ALA A 8 19.14 -5.85 10.72
C ALA A 8 19.07 -4.38 10.25
N THR A 9 19.37 -4.14 8.97
CA THR A 9 19.32 -2.83 8.33
C THR A 9 17.91 -2.24 8.16
N LEU A 10 16.84 -3.03 8.40
CA LEU A 10 15.44 -2.58 8.39
C LEU A 10 14.79 -2.59 9.79
N GLU A 11 15.57 -2.81 10.85
CA GLU A 11 15.02 -2.92 12.22
C GLU A 11 14.37 -1.64 12.74
N HIS A 12 14.79 -0.49 12.21
CA HIS A 12 14.27 0.84 12.52
C HIS A 12 13.33 1.38 11.43
N ALA A 13 13.15 0.65 10.32
CA ALA A 13 12.29 1.10 9.24
C ALA A 13 10.83 0.91 9.64
N ASP A 14 10.00 1.86 9.23
CA ASP A 14 8.55 1.72 9.34
C ASP A 14 8.01 0.92 8.14
N ALA A 15 6.80 0.39 8.27
CA ALA A 15 6.11 -0.25 7.16
C ALA A 15 4.65 0.17 7.06
N LEU A 16 4.16 0.25 5.84
CA LEU A 16 2.74 0.38 5.54
C LEU A 16 2.20 -1.00 5.17
N ASP A 17 1.37 -1.56 6.05
CA ASP A 17 0.75 -2.86 5.89
C ASP A 17 -0.63 -2.71 5.24
N VAL A 18 -0.84 -3.39 4.11
CA VAL A 18 -2.06 -3.28 3.28
C VAL A 18 -2.55 -4.66 2.82
N PRO A 19 -3.81 -4.81 2.37
CA PRO A 19 -4.26 -6.04 1.73
C PRO A 19 -3.37 -6.38 0.52
N ALA A 20 -3.02 -7.64 0.35
CA ALA A 20 -2.14 -8.07 -0.74
C ALA A 20 -2.65 -7.67 -2.13
N GLU A 21 -3.97 -7.72 -2.37
CA GLU A 21 -4.58 -7.29 -3.63
C GLU A 21 -4.32 -5.80 -3.92
N ALA A 22 -4.44 -4.94 -2.91
CA ALA A 22 -4.13 -3.52 -3.03
C ALA A 22 -2.63 -3.29 -3.27
N GLY A 23 -1.78 -4.03 -2.55
CA GLY A 23 -0.33 -3.98 -2.73
C GLY A 23 0.11 -4.35 -4.14
N HIS A 24 -0.43 -5.44 -4.72
CA HIS A 24 -0.11 -5.86 -6.09
C HIS A 24 -0.49 -4.80 -7.13
N GLU A 25 -1.63 -4.13 -6.95
CA GLU A 25 -2.04 -3.05 -7.83
C GLU A 25 -1.05 -1.87 -7.79
N VAL A 26 -0.58 -1.51 -6.60
CA VAL A 26 0.44 -0.46 -6.42
C VAL A 26 1.78 -0.87 -7.02
N LEU A 27 2.20 -2.14 -6.88
CA LEU A 27 3.42 -2.66 -7.50
C LEU A 27 3.37 -2.64 -9.04
N GLY A 28 2.18 -2.82 -9.63
CA GLY A 28 1.96 -2.67 -11.07
C GLY A 28 2.04 -1.21 -11.54
N ARG A 29 1.60 -0.26 -10.71
CA ARG A 29 1.67 1.18 -10.98
C ARG A 29 3.09 1.75 -10.84
N PHE A 30 3.85 1.26 -9.87
CA PHE A 30 5.22 1.71 -9.60
C PHE A 30 6.22 0.57 -9.85
N PRO A 31 6.82 0.52 -11.06
CA PRO A 31 7.81 -0.49 -11.39
C PRO A 31 9.07 -0.36 -10.51
N ALA A 32 9.75 -1.48 -10.29
CA ALA A 32 10.98 -1.51 -9.51
C ALA A 32 12.08 -0.63 -10.13
N PRO A 33 12.97 -0.02 -9.32
CA PRO A 33 13.08 -0.12 -7.85
C PRO A 33 12.32 0.98 -7.08
N ARG A 34 11.43 1.75 -7.73
CA ARG A 34 10.90 3.01 -7.17
C ARG A 34 10.16 2.86 -5.83
N THR A 35 9.51 1.73 -5.56
CA THR A 35 8.66 1.54 -4.36
C THR A 35 9.41 1.07 -3.12
N GLY A 36 10.71 0.76 -3.23
CA GLY A 36 11.50 0.22 -2.11
C GLY A 36 11.27 -1.28 -1.83
N PRO A 37 11.79 -1.79 -0.70
CA PRO A 37 11.63 -3.17 -0.25
C PRO A 37 10.17 -3.50 0.09
N VAL A 38 9.71 -4.67 -0.34
CA VAL A 38 8.32 -5.11 -0.14
C VAL A 38 8.28 -6.59 0.22
N ALA A 39 7.58 -6.90 1.31
CA ALA A 39 7.38 -8.27 1.79
C ALA A 39 5.89 -8.65 1.75
N LEU A 40 5.61 -9.92 1.46
CA LEU A 40 4.30 -10.54 1.60
C LEU A 40 4.27 -11.34 2.91
N ALA A 41 3.27 -11.07 3.75
CA ALA A 41 3.00 -11.75 5.02
C ALA A 41 1.55 -12.27 5.00
N GLY A 42 1.37 -13.53 4.62
CA GLY A 42 0.04 -14.12 4.44
C GLY A 42 -0.78 -13.40 3.37
N TYR A 43 -1.91 -12.80 3.77
CA TYR A 43 -2.81 -12.01 2.90
C TYR A 43 -2.52 -10.49 2.93
N ARG A 44 -1.43 -10.09 3.60
CA ARG A 44 -1.01 -8.71 3.79
C ARG A 44 0.33 -8.46 3.10
N MET A 45 0.54 -7.24 2.65
CA MET A 45 1.76 -6.80 2.00
C MET A 45 2.31 -5.58 2.75
N ARG A 46 3.62 -5.60 3.03
CA ARG A 46 4.32 -4.55 3.76
C ARG A 46 5.24 -3.78 2.83
N PHE A 47 4.99 -2.48 2.71
CA PHE A 47 5.85 -1.53 2.03
C PHE A 47 6.75 -0.88 3.06
N PHE A 48 8.05 -1.15 3.00
CA PHE A 48 9.01 -0.55 3.92
C PHE A 48 9.28 0.90 3.52
N VAL A 49 9.16 1.80 4.49
CA VAL A 49 9.25 3.25 4.34
C VAL A 49 10.23 3.81 5.38
N ALA A 50 10.64 5.06 5.20
CA ALA A 50 11.58 5.70 6.10
C ALA A 50 11.05 5.74 7.55
N PRO A 51 11.93 5.63 8.57
CA PRO A 51 11.53 5.78 9.97
C PRO A 51 10.79 7.11 10.20
N GLY A 52 9.71 7.08 11.00
CA GLY A 52 8.84 8.22 11.26
C GLY A 52 7.63 8.33 10.31
N SER A 53 7.64 7.62 9.18
CA SER A 53 6.53 7.64 8.22
C SER A 53 5.24 7.05 8.80
N ALA A 54 5.33 6.12 9.75
CA ALA A 54 4.18 5.55 10.44
C ALA A 54 3.42 6.62 11.25
N GLU A 55 4.14 7.55 11.88
CA GLU A 55 3.59 8.64 12.68
C GLU A 55 2.99 9.76 11.81
N GLU A 56 3.57 9.98 10.62
CA GLU A 56 3.09 10.97 9.65
C GLU A 56 1.81 10.51 8.92
N LEU A 57 1.58 9.20 8.85
CA LEU A 57 0.49 8.62 8.06
C LEU A 57 -0.90 9.18 8.40
N PRO A 58 -1.34 9.30 9.68
CA PRO A 58 -2.66 9.83 9.99
C PRO A 58 -2.87 11.26 9.51
N GLY A 59 -1.87 12.13 9.70
CA GLY A 59 -1.91 13.51 9.21
C GLY A 59 -1.89 13.60 7.69
N LEU A 60 -1.14 12.70 7.04
CA LEU A 60 -1.11 12.61 5.58
C LEU A 60 -2.44 12.11 5.00
N LEU A 61 -3.08 11.13 5.62
CA LEU A 61 -4.41 10.65 5.23
C LEU A 61 -5.48 11.73 5.42
N ASP A 62 -5.39 12.52 6.48
CA ASP A 62 -6.27 13.66 6.70
C ASP A 62 -6.08 14.73 5.62
N TRP A 63 -4.83 15.11 5.33
CA TRP A 63 -4.52 16.06 4.27
C TRP A 63 -4.95 15.59 2.88
N LEU A 64 -4.87 14.28 2.62
CA LEU A 64 -5.35 13.66 1.37
C LEU A 64 -6.86 13.39 1.37
N GLU A 65 -7.60 13.88 2.36
CA GLU A 65 -9.06 13.75 2.50
C GLU A 65 -9.57 12.29 2.60
N TRP A 66 -8.71 11.38 3.07
CA TRP A 66 -9.06 9.98 3.34
C TRP A 66 -9.46 9.72 4.80
N SER A 67 -9.44 10.74 5.66
CA SER A 67 -9.80 10.59 7.07
C SER A 67 -11.25 10.08 7.24
N GLY A 68 -11.45 9.18 8.20
CA GLY A 68 -12.75 8.54 8.47
C GLY A 68 -13.12 7.37 7.55
N ILE A 69 -12.31 7.06 6.54
CA ILE A 69 -12.50 5.87 5.69
C ILE A 69 -11.66 4.71 6.26
N PRO A 70 -12.26 3.57 6.65
CA PRO A 70 -11.48 2.41 7.07
C PRO A 70 -10.85 1.76 5.84
N LEU A 71 -9.62 2.20 5.53
CA LEU A 71 -8.85 1.78 4.37
C LEU A 71 -8.08 0.46 4.60
N ASP A 72 -8.13 -0.13 5.79
CA ASP A 72 -7.35 -1.34 6.09
C ASP A 72 -5.84 -1.17 5.77
N LEU A 73 -5.36 0.07 5.88
CA LEU A 73 -3.97 0.49 5.71
C LEU A 73 -3.44 0.78 7.11
N VAL A 74 -2.49 -0.04 7.56
CA VAL A 74 -2.02 -0.04 8.95
C VAL A 74 -0.56 0.43 8.98
N PRO A 75 -0.25 1.51 9.71
CA PRO A 75 1.14 1.88 9.97
C PRO A 75 1.75 0.90 10.98
N LEU A 76 2.92 0.36 10.68
CA LEU A 76 3.73 -0.45 11.59
C LEU A 76 5.04 0.29 11.84
N CYS A 77 5.41 0.52 13.10
CA CYS A 77 6.64 1.23 13.45
C CYS A 77 7.79 0.28 13.79
N GLY A 78 8.99 0.59 13.30
CA GLY A 78 10.25 -0.11 13.62
C GLY A 78 10.13 -1.63 13.85
N ARG A 79 10.13 -2.03 15.13
CA ARG A 79 10.12 -3.45 15.50
C ARG A 79 8.84 -4.18 15.10
N GLU A 80 7.69 -3.53 15.06
CA GLU A 80 6.44 -4.13 14.60
C GLU A 80 6.47 -4.43 13.10
N ALA A 81 7.09 -3.54 12.31
CA ALA A 81 7.34 -3.80 10.89
C ALA A 81 8.31 -4.99 10.69
N ALA A 82 9.30 -5.12 11.57
CA ALA A 82 10.31 -6.17 11.53
C ALA A 82 9.86 -7.53 12.09
N TYR A 83 8.87 -7.56 12.99
CA TYR A 83 8.37 -8.78 13.64
C TYR A 83 7.06 -9.24 12.98
N ASP A 84 7.12 -10.38 12.31
CA ASP A 84 5.95 -11.25 12.19
C ASP A 84 6.41 -12.69 12.37
N ASP A 85 5.61 -13.49 13.06
CA ASP A 85 5.84 -14.92 13.32
C ASP A 85 5.44 -15.78 12.10
N GLY A 86 4.98 -15.14 11.03
CA GLY A 86 4.68 -15.75 9.74
C GLY A 86 5.89 -15.78 8.78
N ALA A 87 5.94 -16.79 7.91
CA ALA A 87 6.94 -16.89 6.85
C ALA A 87 6.76 -15.74 5.83
N GLN A 88 7.48 -14.64 6.04
CA GLN A 88 7.51 -13.52 5.10
C GLN A 88 8.23 -13.95 3.82
N ALA A 89 7.62 -13.67 2.67
CA ALA A 89 8.23 -13.84 1.35
C ALA A 89 8.54 -12.46 0.76
N TRP A 90 9.82 -12.18 0.52
CA TRP A 90 10.24 -10.94 -0.12
C TRP A 90 9.77 -10.92 -1.58
N LEU A 91 8.84 -10.01 -1.91
CA LEU A 91 8.47 -9.71 -3.29
C LEU A 91 9.50 -8.81 -3.94
N ARG A 92 10.08 -7.91 -3.15
CA ARG A 92 11.22 -7.08 -3.53
C ARG A 92 12.22 -7.10 -2.37
N PRO A 93 13.31 -7.88 -2.48
CA PRO A 93 14.27 -7.98 -1.40
C PRO A 93 14.95 -6.64 -1.17
N PRO A 94 15.38 -6.35 0.07
CA PRO A 94 16.26 -5.23 0.37
C PRO A 94 17.63 -5.53 -0.22
N VAL A 95 17.83 -5.19 -1.50
CA VAL A 95 19.15 -5.27 -2.12
C VAL A 95 19.92 -4.05 -1.64
N PRO A 96 21.05 -4.21 -0.92
CA PRO A 96 21.91 -3.08 -0.62
C PRO A 96 22.39 -2.53 -1.96
N ASP A 97 22.12 -1.24 -2.19
CA ASP A 97 22.48 -0.57 -3.43
C ASP A 97 23.95 -0.87 -3.77
N GLY A 98 24.17 -1.63 -4.84
CA GLY A 98 25.48 -1.86 -5.45
C GLY A 98 26.62 -2.25 -4.50
N GLY A 99 26.69 -3.52 -4.11
CA GLY A 99 27.87 -4.22 -3.60
C GLY A 99 29.12 -3.38 -3.24
N ARG A 100 29.07 -2.67 -2.12
CA ARG A 100 30.17 -2.37 -1.18
C ARG A 100 29.58 -1.44 -0.13
N HIS A 101 29.89 -1.72 1.14
CA HIS A 101 29.36 -1.08 2.36
C HIS A 101 28.04 -1.68 2.88
N ALA A 102 28.18 -2.78 3.63
CA ALA A 102 27.20 -3.14 4.66
C ALA A 102 27.08 -1.95 5.63
N GLY A 103 26.01 -1.16 5.51
CA GLY A 103 25.77 0.05 6.32
C GLY A 103 25.26 1.27 5.56
N ALA A 104 25.16 1.25 4.22
CA ALA A 104 24.51 2.34 3.48
C ALA A 104 22.98 2.28 3.67
N PRO A 105 22.31 3.41 3.97
CA PRO A 105 20.85 3.44 4.12
C PRO A 105 20.19 3.13 2.78
N PHE A 106 19.25 2.17 2.76
CA PHE A 106 18.46 1.89 1.57
C PHE A 106 17.68 3.15 1.16
N SER A 107 17.47 3.31 -0.15
CA SER A 107 16.50 4.29 -0.62
C SER A 107 15.09 3.83 -0.26
N LEU A 108 14.56 4.33 0.85
CA LEU A 108 13.18 4.12 1.29
C LEU A 108 12.31 5.30 0.85
N PRO A 109 11.03 5.08 0.50
CA PRO A 109 10.07 6.15 0.38
C PRO A 109 10.01 6.96 1.69
N ALA A 110 10.19 8.28 1.59
CA ALA A 110 10.16 9.21 2.72
C ALA A 110 9.29 10.42 2.38
N MET A 111 8.87 11.19 3.38
CA MET A 111 8.28 12.50 3.12
C MET A 111 9.32 13.43 2.50
N THR A 112 9.14 13.74 1.22
CA THR A 112 9.91 14.78 0.54
C THR A 112 9.07 16.05 0.49
N LEU A 113 9.24 16.92 1.49
CA LEU A 113 8.69 18.26 1.42
C LEU A 113 9.53 19.09 0.44
N GLY A 114 9.11 19.15 -0.82
CA GLY A 114 9.65 20.09 -1.81
C GLY A 114 11.16 19.95 -2.10
N THR A 115 11.53 18.98 -2.94
CA THR A 115 12.54 19.28 -3.96
C THR A 115 11.78 19.40 -5.26
N GLN A 116 11.69 20.64 -5.78
CA GLN A 116 11.19 20.89 -7.13
C GLN A 116 11.83 19.86 -8.08
N PRO A 117 11.10 19.26 -9.03
CA PRO A 117 11.74 18.48 -10.08
C PRO A 117 12.74 19.41 -10.74
N ASN A 118 14.05 19.19 -10.55
CA ASN A 118 15.07 19.93 -11.26
C ASN A 118 14.87 19.58 -12.75
N PRO A 119 14.40 20.52 -13.60
CA PRO A 119 14.19 20.20 -15.01
C PRO A 119 15.51 20.02 -15.77
N ALA A 120 16.66 20.28 -15.11
CA ALA A 120 18.00 20.05 -15.63
C ALA A 120 18.63 18.72 -15.16
N ALA A 121 17.90 17.87 -14.43
CA ALA A 121 18.35 16.50 -14.20
C ALA A 121 17.92 15.65 -15.40
N ASP A 122 18.84 15.46 -16.34
CA ASP A 122 18.77 14.45 -17.40
C ASP A 122 18.06 13.19 -16.89
N GLY A 123 17.09 12.69 -17.66
CA GLY A 123 16.08 11.69 -17.29
C GLY A 123 16.61 10.33 -16.83
N ARG A 124 17.34 10.30 -15.70
CA ARG A 124 17.96 9.11 -15.13
C ARG A 124 18.11 9.16 -13.60
N SER A 125 17.42 10.06 -12.90
CA SER A 125 17.28 9.96 -11.46
C SER A 125 16.25 8.89 -11.11
N GLY A 126 16.75 7.66 -10.94
CA GLY A 126 16.05 6.52 -10.35
C GLY A 126 15.75 6.74 -8.86
N GLY A 127 15.03 7.81 -8.53
CA GLY A 127 14.58 8.11 -7.17
C GLY A 127 13.40 7.25 -6.76
N THR A 128 13.28 7.02 -5.45
CA THR A 128 12.11 6.39 -4.84
C THR A 128 10.85 7.19 -5.08
N VAL A 129 9.71 6.50 -5.04
CA VAL A 129 8.40 7.14 -4.97
C VAL A 129 8.34 7.93 -3.66
N GLY A 130 7.91 9.20 -3.71
CA GLY A 130 7.69 9.99 -2.50
C GLY A 130 6.58 9.39 -1.65
N LEU A 131 6.65 9.54 -0.32
CA LEU A 131 5.68 8.94 0.61
C LEU A 131 4.24 9.34 0.28
N THR A 132 3.99 10.62 -0.04
CA THR A 132 2.67 11.11 -0.47
C THR A 132 2.09 10.35 -1.66
N ALA A 133 2.91 10.14 -2.70
CA ALA A 133 2.48 9.46 -3.91
C ALA A 133 2.22 7.96 -3.65
N LEU A 134 3.02 7.34 -2.77
CA LEU A 134 2.82 5.98 -2.32
C LEU A 134 1.52 5.84 -1.52
N VAL A 135 1.31 6.69 -0.51
CA VAL A 135 0.13 6.65 0.36
C VAL A 135 -1.15 6.95 -0.42
N SER A 136 -1.14 7.94 -1.32
CA SER A 136 -2.27 8.21 -2.21
C SER A 136 -2.65 6.99 -3.06
N ALA A 137 -1.65 6.29 -3.61
CA ALA A 137 -1.87 5.09 -4.41
C ALA A 137 -2.38 3.92 -3.56
N LEU A 138 -1.81 3.70 -2.37
CA LEU A 138 -2.23 2.65 -1.44
C LEU A 138 -3.66 2.91 -0.95
N ALA A 139 -3.98 4.13 -0.51
CA ALA A 139 -5.33 4.51 -0.09
C ALA A 139 -6.37 4.24 -1.19
N THR A 140 -6.08 4.66 -2.42
CA THR A 140 -6.95 4.40 -3.58
C THR A 140 -7.14 2.90 -3.83
N ALA A 141 -6.04 2.12 -3.79
CA ALA A 141 -6.07 0.68 -4.04
C ALA A 141 -6.86 -0.06 -2.95
N CYS A 142 -6.59 0.24 -1.69
CA CYS A 142 -7.33 -0.31 -0.57
C CYS A 142 -8.82 0.03 -0.64
N HIS A 143 -9.16 1.28 -0.97
CA HIS A 143 -10.54 1.68 -1.15
C HIS A 143 -11.24 0.86 -2.25
N ARG A 144 -10.59 0.64 -3.40
CA ARG A 144 -11.14 -0.22 -4.47
C ARG A 144 -11.33 -1.67 -4.05
N VAL A 145 -10.38 -2.25 -3.30
CA VAL A 145 -10.52 -3.61 -2.76
C VAL A 145 -11.74 -3.67 -1.85
N ARG A 146 -11.89 -2.70 -0.94
CA ARG A 146 -13.06 -2.61 -0.05
C ARG A 146 -14.37 -2.49 -0.83
N LEU A 147 -14.44 -1.64 -1.85
CA LEU A 147 -15.62 -1.51 -2.70
C LEU A 147 -15.95 -2.82 -3.43
N ARG A 148 -14.95 -3.57 -3.88
CA ARG A 148 -15.13 -4.89 -4.50
C ARG A 148 -15.70 -5.91 -3.53
N VAL A 149 -15.17 -5.97 -2.31
CA VAL A 149 -15.69 -6.84 -1.24
C VAL A 149 -17.13 -6.46 -0.91
N ALA A 150 -17.42 -5.18 -0.68
CA ALA A 150 -18.78 -4.69 -0.40
C ALA A 150 -19.77 -5.00 -1.54
N ARG A 151 -19.35 -4.88 -2.80
CA ARG A 151 -20.18 -5.23 -3.97
C ARG A 151 -20.46 -6.73 -4.07
N THR A 152 -19.51 -7.57 -3.64
CA THR A 152 -19.68 -9.03 -3.62
C THR A 152 -20.60 -9.46 -2.50
N ASP A 153 -20.56 -8.75 -1.36
CA ASP A 153 -21.43 -8.96 -0.20
C ASP A 153 -22.84 -8.36 -0.40
N GLN A 154 -23.02 -7.48 -1.38
CA GLN A 154 -24.36 -7.06 -1.82
C GLN A 154 -25.03 -8.22 -2.56
N PRO A 155 -26.05 -8.89 -1.97
CA PRO A 155 -26.82 -9.86 -2.72
C PRO A 155 -27.43 -9.16 -3.94
N CYS A 156 -27.43 -9.82 -5.10
CA CYS A 156 -27.95 -9.31 -6.37
C CYS A 156 -29.45 -8.90 -6.36
N ALA A 157 -30.06 -8.77 -5.18
CA ALA A 157 -31.44 -8.44 -4.89
C ALA A 157 -31.85 -6.99 -5.24
N PHE A 158 -30.90 -6.06 -5.43
CA PHE A 158 -31.26 -4.66 -5.68
C PHE A 158 -31.04 -4.15 -7.11
N SER A 159 -30.36 -4.90 -7.99
CA SER A 159 -30.28 -4.48 -9.40
C SER A 159 -31.69 -4.46 -10.00
N TYR A 160 -32.14 -3.27 -10.41
CA TYR A 160 -33.40 -3.04 -11.11
C TYR A 160 -33.55 -3.97 -12.32
N ALA A 161 -32.44 -4.26 -13.02
CA ALA A 161 -32.37 -5.24 -14.11
C ALA A 161 -32.69 -6.68 -13.65
N SER A 162 -32.22 -7.09 -12.46
CA SER A 162 -32.49 -8.42 -11.90
C SER A 162 -33.95 -8.60 -11.47
N ARG A 163 -34.59 -7.53 -10.96
CA ARG A 163 -36.04 -7.53 -10.66
C ARG A 163 -36.92 -7.64 -11.92
N ILE A 164 -36.49 -7.03 -13.02
CA ILE A 164 -37.18 -7.18 -14.32
C ILE A 164 -37.04 -8.61 -14.84
N CYS A 165 -35.84 -9.21 -14.76
CA CYS A 165 -35.63 -10.60 -15.15
C CYS A 165 -36.34 -11.62 -14.23
N ALA A 166 -36.51 -11.29 -12.94
CA ALA A 166 -37.25 -12.09 -11.97
C ALA A 166 -38.79 -11.94 -12.08
N GLY A 167 -39.30 -11.15 -13.04
CA GLY A 167 -40.73 -11.04 -13.34
C GLY A 167 -41.58 -10.36 -12.26
N THR A 168 -40.97 -9.77 -11.23
CA THR A 168 -41.71 -9.08 -10.16
C THR A 168 -42.06 -7.66 -10.59
N ARG A 169 -43.08 -7.53 -11.45
CA ARG A 169 -43.70 -6.23 -11.76
C ARG A 169 -44.23 -5.61 -10.46
N PRO A 170 -43.82 -4.38 -10.07
CA PRO A 170 -44.44 -3.68 -8.96
C PRO A 170 -45.89 -3.41 -9.34
N ARG A 171 -46.84 -3.91 -8.54
CA ARG A 171 -48.25 -3.56 -8.68
C ARG A 171 -48.38 -2.09 -8.29
N SER A 172 -48.76 -1.25 -9.24
CA SER A 172 -49.11 0.14 -9.01
C SER A 172 -50.17 0.21 -7.90
N LEU A 173 -49.81 0.77 -6.74
CA LEU A 173 -50.78 1.12 -5.71
C LEU A 173 -51.42 2.44 -6.13
N THR A 174 -52.54 2.35 -6.85
CA THR A 174 -53.50 3.44 -6.95
C THR A 174 -54.58 3.18 -5.91
N SER A 175 -54.70 4.06 -4.91
CA SER A 175 -55.92 4.25 -4.14
C SER A 175 -56.07 5.73 -3.83
#